data_AF-A0A7W1V1L6-F1
#
_entry.id   AF-A0A7W1V1L6-F1
#
_cell.length_a   1.000
_cell.length_b   1.000
_cell.length_c   1.000
_cell.angle_alpha   90.00
_cell.angle_beta   90.00
_cell.angle_gamma   90.00
#
_symmetry.space_group_name_H-M   'P 1'
#
loop_
_entity.id
_entity.type
_entity.pdbx_description
1 polymer ?
#
loop_
_entity_poly.entity_id
_entity_poly.type
_entity_poly.pdbx_seq_one_letter_code
_entity_poly.pdbx_strand_id
1 'polypeptide(L)'
;MDKLTKEQRRKNMQANKSTGTKPELLLAKTLFARGHRYRKNNKTVFGKPDLTFKKIKLAIFVDGEFWHGKNWIERKNDHKTNQEFWNKKIERNIERDKEVNEELARQGWRVLRFWSKDIEKKLLSCSLEIETVINDLKMDLKEKISLEEVGGKQFKIRIVEPNCNKEAVLTHYLHNNKNGVSQFYKKDAIKYTKEILEYKYP
;
A
#
# COMPACT_ATOMS: atom_id res chain seq x y z
N MET A 1 24.39 11.87 -30.28
CA MET A 1 24.89 12.94 -29.41
C MET A 1 24.19 12.91 -28.08
N ASP A 2 24.97 12.78 -27.01
CA ASP A 2 24.48 12.82 -25.64
C ASP A 2 24.10 14.27 -25.28
N LYS A 3 22.88 14.52 -24.83
CA LYS A 3 22.37 15.89 -24.60
C LYS A 3 22.90 16.51 -23.31
N LEU A 4 23.59 15.74 -22.46
CA LEU A 4 24.02 16.16 -21.12
C LEU A 4 25.54 16.06 -20.97
N THR A 5 26.12 17.10 -20.37
CA THR A 5 27.53 17.11 -19.95
C THR A 5 27.79 16.06 -18.86
N LYS A 6 29.06 15.65 -18.69
CA LYS A 6 29.47 14.66 -17.69
C LYS A 6 29.07 15.06 -16.26
N GLU A 7 29.18 16.36 -15.92
CA GLU A 7 28.75 16.90 -14.63
C GLU A 7 27.22 16.89 -14.46
N GLN A 8 26.46 17.29 -15.48
CA GLN A 8 24.99 17.24 -15.43
C GLN A 8 24.50 15.80 -15.27
N ARG A 9 25.13 14.83 -15.94
CA ARG A 9 24.83 13.41 -15.75
C ARG A 9 25.15 12.94 -14.34
N ARG A 10 26.31 13.34 -13.80
CA ARG A 10 26.68 12.99 -12.42
C ARG A 10 25.66 13.54 -11.42
N LYS A 11 25.25 14.80 -11.56
CA LYS A 11 24.21 15.41 -10.72
C LYS A 11 22.87 14.69 -10.85
N ASN A 12 22.43 14.36 -12.07
CA ASN A 12 21.18 13.62 -12.28
C ASN A 12 21.22 12.21 -11.66
N MET A 13 22.34 11.50 -11.80
CA MET A 13 22.52 10.18 -11.20
C MET A 13 22.58 10.23 -9.67
N GLN A 14 23.15 11.29 -9.09
CA GLN A 14 23.17 11.50 -7.63
C GLN A 14 21.79 11.90 -7.07
N ALA A 15 21.00 12.62 -7.86
CA ALA A 15 19.63 13.01 -7.48
C ALA A 15 18.64 11.84 -7.55
N ASN A 16 18.98 10.77 -8.28
CA ASN A 16 18.15 9.58 -8.38
C ASN A 16 18.23 8.76 -7.09
N LYS A 17 17.25 8.96 -6.21
CA LYS A 17 17.15 8.26 -4.91
C LYS A 17 16.47 6.91 -5.09
N SER A 18 16.94 5.91 -4.35
CA SER A 18 16.37 4.57 -4.33
C SER A 18 15.07 4.44 -3.52
N THR A 19 14.72 5.45 -2.73
CA THR A 19 13.53 5.48 -1.88
C THR A 19 13.09 6.92 -1.63
N GLY A 20 11.80 7.11 -1.35
CA GLY A 20 11.24 8.43 -1.06
C GLY A 20 11.12 9.29 -2.30
N THR A 21 10.86 8.67 -3.45
CA THR A 21 10.57 9.42 -4.67
C THR A 21 9.27 10.20 -4.51
N LYS A 22 9.09 11.28 -5.27
CA LYS A 22 7.86 12.08 -5.26
C LYS A 22 6.58 11.23 -5.45
N PRO A 23 6.50 10.30 -6.43
CA PRO A 23 5.31 9.47 -6.63
C PRO A 23 5.04 8.51 -5.45
N GLU A 24 6.08 7.90 -4.86
CA GLU A 24 5.91 7.07 -3.65
C GLU A 24 5.31 7.87 -2.50
N LEU A 25 5.85 9.07 -2.23
CA LEU A 25 5.38 9.94 -1.16
C LEU A 25 3.94 10.42 -1.40
N LEU A 26 3.61 10.71 -2.65
CA LEU A 26 2.26 11.12 -3.06
C LEU A 26 1.26 9.99 -2.83
N LEU A 27 1.55 8.78 -3.30
CA LEU A 27 0.71 7.61 -3.09
C LEU A 27 0.53 7.30 -1.60
N ALA A 28 1.63 7.33 -0.85
CA ALA A 28 1.62 7.11 0.59
C ALA A 28 0.71 8.12 1.31
N LYS A 29 0.88 9.42 1.04
CA LYS A 29 0.05 10.48 1.64
C LYS A 29 -1.43 10.29 1.32
N THR A 30 -1.78 9.95 0.08
CA THR A 30 -3.16 9.69 -0.33
C THR A 30 -3.76 8.52 0.44
N LEU A 31 -3.06 7.39 0.53
CA LEU A 31 -3.54 6.22 1.28
C LEU A 31 -3.71 6.53 2.77
N PHE A 32 -2.81 7.32 3.35
CA PHE A 32 -2.91 7.75 4.73
C PHE A 32 -4.13 8.66 4.96
N ALA A 33 -4.36 9.62 4.06
CA ALA A 33 -5.52 10.52 4.12
C ALA A 33 -6.85 9.75 3.99
N ARG A 34 -6.86 8.62 3.28
CA ARG A 34 -8.01 7.70 3.17
C ARG A 34 -8.14 6.74 4.37
N GLY A 35 -7.26 6.84 5.37
CA GLY A 35 -7.34 6.07 6.61
C GLY A 35 -6.60 4.72 6.58
N HIS A 36 -5.90 4.39 5.49
CA HIS A 36 -5.12 3.15 5.40
C HIS A 36 -3.76 3.32 6.10
N ARG A 37 -3.50 2.45 7.09
CA ARG A 37 -2.20 2.39 7.79
C ARG A 37 -1.29 1.38 7.10
N TYR A 38 -0.12 1.83 6.68
CA TYR A 38 0.89 1.03 5.99
C TYR A 38 2.27 1.23 6.62
N ARG A 39 3.18 0.30 6.35
CA ARG A 39 4.61 0.44 6.71
C ARG A 39 5.43 0.73 5.46
N LYS A 40 6.17 1.83 5.49
CA LYS A 40 7.09 2.24 4.41
C LYS A 40 8.39 1.46 4.43
N ASN A 41 8.95 1.15 3.26
CA ASN A 41 10.29 0.59 3.05
C ASN A 41 10.60 -0.57 4.00
N ASN A 42 9.72 -1.57 4.00
CA ASN A 42 9.80 -2.61 4.99
C ASN A 42 10.92 -3.61 4.67
N LYS A 43 12.07 -3.46 5.33
CA LYS A 43 13.24 -4.35 5.17
C LYS A 43 12.99 -5.80 5.57
N THR A 44 11.92 -6.09 6.32
CA THR A 44 11.60 -7.46 6.75
C THR A 44 10.90 -8.27 5.66
N VAL A 45 10.44 -7.63 4.58
CA VAL A 45 9.74 -8.27 3.48
C VAL A 45 10.70 -8.40 2.29
N PHE A 46 10.71 -9.57 1.66
CA PHE A 46 11.58 -9.83 0.52
C PHE A 46 11.27 -8.83 -0.61
N GLY A 47 12.32 -8.37 -1.31
CA GLY A 47 12.18 -7.33 -2.34
C GLY A 47 12.07 -5.89 -1.82
N LYS A 48 11.98 -5.65 -0.50
CA LYS A 48 11.85 -4.31 0.13
C LYS A 48 10.75 -3.44 -0.52
N PRO A 49 9.47 -3.83 -0.41
CA PRO A 49 8.38 -3.06 -1.01
C PRO A 49 8.29 -1.66 -0.42
N ASP A 50 7.86 -0.70 -1.24
CA ASP A 50 7.71 0.71 -0.86
C ASP A 50 6.64 0.86 0.22
N LEU A 51 5.51 0.19 0.05
CA LEU A 51 4.42 0.15 1.03
C LEU A 51 4.01 -1.30 1.32
N THR A 52 3.81 -1.60 2.59
CA THR A 52 3.40 -2.94 3.03
C THR A 52 2.25 -2.89 4.04
N PHE A 53 1.32 -3.82 3.90
CA PHE A 53 0.24 -4.09 4.84
C PHE A 53 0.39 -5.51 5.40
N LYS A 54 1.01 -5.63 6.57
CA LYS A 54 1.32 -6.94 7.18
C LYS A 54 0.08 -7.79 7.47
N LYS A 55 -1.01 -7.17 7.94
CA LYS A 55 -2.23 -7.89 8.38
C LYS A 55 -2.90 -8.64 7.23
N ILE A 56 -2.95 -8.03 6.05
CA ILE A 56 -3.58 -8.59 4.85
C ILE A 56 -2.56 -9.13 3.84
N LYS A 57 -1.27 -9.20 4.22
CA LYS A 57 -0.15 -9.58 3.36
C LYS A 57 -0.18 -8.90 1.97
N LEU A 58 -0.31 -7.57 1.94
CA LEU A 58 -0.25 -6.80 0.68
C LEU A 58 1.09 -6.06 0.58
N ALA A 59 1.78 -6.22 -0.55
CA ALA A 59 3.01 -5.53 -0.89
C ALA A 59 2.79 -4.65 -2.13
N ILE A 60 3.17 -3.38 -2.05
CA ILE A 60 3.03 -2.41 -3.14
C ILE A 60 4.41 -1.90 -3.53
N PHE A 61 4.71 -1.94 -4.82
CA PHE A 61 5.92 -1.40 -5.43
C PHE A 61 5.59 -0.24 -6.36
N VAL A 62 6.44 0.78 -6.34
CA VAL A 62 6.40 1.93 -7.22
C VAL A 62 7.64 1.90 -8.11
N ASP A 63 7.46 1.35 -9.31
CA ASP A 63 8.56 1.10 -10.24
C ASP A 63 8.78 2.28 -11.19
N GLY A 64 10.03 2.69 -11.34
CA GLY A 64 10.41 3.67 -12.36
C GLY A 64 10.46 3.03 -13.75
N GLU A 65 9.82 3.66 -14.75
CA GLU A 65 9.70 3.09 -16.11
C GLU A 65 11.03 2.76 -16.78
N PHE A 66 12.06 3.57 -16.49
CA PHE A 66 13.40 3.39 -17.06
C PHE A 66 14.16 2.23 -16.41
N TRP A 67 14.04 2.06 -15.09
CA TRP A 67 14.84 1.11 -14.32
C TRP A 67 14.28 -0.32 -14.35
N HIS A 68 12.96 -0.45 -14.49
CA HIS A 68 12.25 -1.73 -14.54
C HIS A 68 11.72 -2.05 -15.94
N GLY A 69 12.11 -1.27 -16.96
CA GLY A 69 11.89 -1.62 -18.37
C GLY A 69 10.44 -1.60 -18.84
N LYS A 70 9.67 -0.54 -18.54
CA LYS A 70 8.33 -0.37 -19.14
C LYS A 70 8.47 -0.31 -20.67
N ASN A 71 7.80 -1.23 -21.37
CA ASN A 71 7.91 -1.46 -22.82
C ASN A 71 9.36 -1.75 -23.27
N TRP A 72 10.06 -2.63 -22.55
CA TRP A 72 11.47 -2.92 -22.79
C TRP A 72 11.80 -3.32 -24.25
N ILE A 73 10.92 -4.07 -24.90
CA ILE A 73 11.10 -4.52 -26.29
C ILE A 73 11.29 -3.34 -27.26
N GLU A 74 10.52 -2.26 -27.09
CA GLU A 74 10.60 -1.05 -27.90
C GLU A 74 11.78 -0.16 -27.46
N ARG A 75 12.00 -0.05 -26.14
CA ARG A 75 12.98 0.88 -25.56
C ARG A 75 14.42 0.38 -25.51
N LYS A 76 14.66 -0.91 -25.78
CA LYS A 76 16.00 -1.51 -25.76
C LYS A 76 16.98 -0.74 -26.66
N ASN A 77 16.48 -0.20 -27.78
CA ASN A 77 17.26 0.54 -28.77
C ASN A 77 17.37 2.07 -28.49
N ASP A 78 16.68 2.60 -27.47
CA ASP A 78 16.68 4.04 -27.17
C ASP A 78 18.03 4.52 -26.60
N HIS A 79 18.81 3.60 -26.04
CA HIS A 79 20.08 3.92 -25.40
C HIS A 79 21.13 4.25 -26.48
N LYS A 80 21.51 5.53 -26.62
CA LYS A 80 22.52 5.95 -27.62
C LYS A 80 23.97 5.67 -27.18
N THR A 81 24.19 5.33 -25.90
CA THR A 81 25.52 5.13 -25.31
C THR A 81 25.46 4.00 -24.28
N ASN A 82 26.49 3.14 -24.21
CA ASN A 82 26.61 2.01 -23.25
C ASN A 82 25.41 1.03 -23.27
N GLN A 83 24.87 0.74 -24.46
CA GLN A 83 23.72 -0.13 -24.65
C GLN A 83 23.86 -1.47 -23.95
N GLU A 84 24.99 -2.16 -24.13
CA GLU A 84 25.18 -3.50 -23.56
C GLU A 84 25.12 -3.49 -22.03
N PHE A 85 25.74 -2.50 -21.39
CA PHE A 85 25.68 -2.32 -19.94
C PHE A 85 24.26 -2.05 -19.46
N TRP A 86 23.54 -1.14 -20.12
CA TRP A 86 22.17 -0.79 -19.74
C TRP A 86 21.21 -1.95 -19.98
N ASN A 87 21.36 -2.67 -21.09
CA ASN A 87 20.54 -3.81 -21.43
C ASN A 87 20.70 -4.92 -20.39
N LYS A 88 21.94 -5.33 -20.09
CA LYS A 88 22.22 -6.33 -19.04
C LYS A 88 21.68 -5.91 -17.68
N LYS A 89 21.81 -4.62 -17.32
CA LYS A 89 21.34 -4.09 -16.05
C LYS A 89 19.81 -4.11 -15.94
N ILE A 90 19.09 -3.66 -16.97
CA ILE A 90 17.63 -3.62 -16.96
C ILE A 90 17.06 -5.04 -17.05
N GLU A 91 17.63 -5.91 -17.88
CA GLU A 91 17.23 -7.32 -17.95
C GLU A 91 17.41 -8.02 -16.59
N ARG A 92 18.52 -7.77 -15.87
CA ARG A 92 18.70 -8.30 -14.52
C ARG A 92 17.70 -7.74 -13.51
N ASN A 93 17.31 -6.47 -13.63
CA ASN A 93 16.29 -5.88 -12.76
C ASN A 93 14.91 -6.52 -13.01
N ILE A 94 14.53 -6.71 -14.28
CA ILE A 94 13.28 -7.38 -14.65
C ILE A 94 13.26 -8.81 -14.09
N GLU A 95 14.37 -9.55 -14.21
CA GLU A 95 14.45 -10.90 -13.68
C GLU A 95 14.34 -10.91 -12.16
N ARG A 96 15.02 -9.98 -11.47
CA ARG A 96 14.89 -9.80 -10.03
C ARG A 96 13.45 -9.44 -9.62
N ASP A 97 12.72 -8.66 -10.41
CA ASP A 97 11.32 -8.34 -10.12
C ASP A 97 10.42 -9.57 -10.18
N LYS A 98 10.68 -10.50 -11.11
CA LYS A 98 9.99 -11.80 -11.16
C LYS A 98 10.34 -12.65 -9.95
N GLU A 99 11.63 -12.80 -9.62
CA GLU A 99 12.09 -13.52 -8.43
C GLU A 99 11.40 -12.99 -7.15
N VAL A 100 11.27 -11.66 -7.02
CA VAL A 100 10.58 -11.01 -5.90
C VAL A 100 9.08 -11.31 -5.91
N ASN A 101 8.42 -11.24 -7.07
CA ASN A 101 6.99 -11.52 -7.17
C ASN A 101 6.67 -12.97 -6.80
N GLU A 102 7.48 -13.92 -7.30
CA GLU A 102 7.33 -15.35 -7.00
C GLU A 102 7.54 -15.66 -5.53
N GLU A 103 8.59 -15.12 -4.92
CA GLU A 103 8.87 -15.33 -3.50
C GLU A 103 7.76 -14.75 -2.61
N LEU A 104 7.28 -13.56 -2.94
CA LEU A 104 6.17 -12.93 -2.23
C LEU A 104 4.88 -13.73 -2.38
N ALA A 105 4.57 -14.20 -3.60
CA ALA A 105 3.42 -15.06 -3.85
C ALA A 105 3.52 -16.37 -3.04
N ARG A 106 4.71 -16.99 -2.96
CA ARG A 106 4.96 -18.21 -2.18
C ARG A 106 4.73 -17.99 -0.68
N GLN A 107 5.05 -16.80 -0.17
CA GLN A 107 4.79 -16.39 1.21
C GLN A 107 3.31 -15.96 1.46
N GLY A 108 2.47 -16.00 0.42
CA GLY A 108 1.06 -15.64 0.45
C GLY A 108 0.83 -14.12 0.45
N TRP A 109 1.78 -13.34 -0.06
CA TRP A 109 1.59 -11.92 -0.27
C TRP A 109 0.95 -11.65 -1.62
N ARG A 110 -0.04 -10.75 -1.63
CA ARG A 110 -0.52 -10.14 -2.88
C ARG A 110 0.41 -8.98 -3.22
N VAL A 111 0.87 -8.95 -4.47
CA VAL A 111 1.82 -7.95 -4.98
C VAL A 111 1.10 -7.03 -5.97
N LEU A 112 1.20 -5.72 -5.75
CA LEU A 112 0.77 -4.69 -6.69
C LEU A 112 1.97 -3.86 -7.13
N ARG A 113 2.10 -3.60 -8.43
CA ARG A 113 3.17 -2.77 -8.99
C ARG A 113 2.58 -1.64 -9.81
N PHE A 114 3.02 -0.42 -9.52
CA PHE A 114 2.56 0.78 -10.20
C PHE A 114 3.75 1.51 -10.82
N TRP A 115 3.58 1.98 -12.05
CA TRP A 115 4.60 2.80 -12.69
C TRP A 115 4.59 4.23 -12.14
N SER A 116 5.77 4.79 -11.91
CA SER A 116 5.94 6.11 -11.32
C SER A 116 5.17 7.24 -12.04
N LYS A 117 5.17 7.27 -13.38
CA LYS A 117 4.41 8.29 -14.14
C LYS A 117 2.92 7.99 -14.17
N ASP A 118 2.52 6.73 -14.03
CA ASP A 118 1.10 6.39 -13.95
C ASP A 118 0.52 6.90 -12.63
N ILE A 119 1.28 6.86 -11.53
CA ILE A 119 0.89 7.49 -10.26
C ILE A 119 0.79 9.01 -10.38
N GLU A 120 1.75 9.66 -11.05
CA GLU A 120 1.72 11.11 -11.25
C GLU A 120 0.52 11.56 -12.11
N LYS A 121 0.14 10.77 -13.12
CA LYS A 121 -0.98 11.10 -14.03
C LYS A 121 -2.34 10.66 -13.51
N LYS A 122 -2.42 9.51 -12.84
CA LYS A 122 -3.66 8.79 -12.50
C LYS A 122 -3.72 8.40 -11.02
N LEU A 123 -3.28 9.31 -10.14
CA LEU A 123 -3.23 9.07 -8.69
C LEU A 123 -4.53 8.51 -8.11
N LEU A 124 -5.67 9.10 -8.47
CA LEU A 124 -6.99 8.69 -8.00
C LEU A 124 -7.28 7.24 -8.38
N SER A 125 -7.09 6.89 -9.66
CA SER A 125 -7.32 5.54 -10.17
C SER A 125 -6.45 4.51 -9.46
N CYS A 126 -5.15 4.78 -9.30
CA CYS A 126 -4.24 3.89 -8.59
C CYS A 126 -4.64 3.74 -7.12
N SER A 127 -5.06 4.83 -6.46
CA SER A 127 -5.49 4.77 -5.06
C SER A 127 -6.77 3.97 -4.86
N LEU A 128 -7.73 4.10 -5.78
CA LEU A 128 -8.98 3.34 -5.78
C LEU A 128 -8.73 1.85 -6.00
N GLU A 129 -7.86 1.50 -6.95
CA GLU A 129 -7.47 0.10 -7.21
C GLU A 129 -6.79 -0.54 -6.00
N ILE A 130 -5.93 0.21 -5.30
CA ILE A 130 -5.32 -0.29 -4.06
C ILE A 130 -6.39 -0.49 -2.99
N GLU A 131 -7.35 0.43 -2.88
CA GLU A 131 -8.42 0.35 -1.89
C GLU A 131 -9.36 -0.84 -2.14
N THR A 132 -9.73 -1.12 -3.40
CA THR A 132 -10.52 -2.31 -3.74
C THR A 132 -9.79 -3.58 -3.33
N VAL A 133 -8.50 -3.69 -3.67
CA VAL A 133 -7.68 -4.86 -3.29
C VAL A 133 -7.55 -4.97 -1.77
N ILE A 134 -7.39 -3.87 -1.04
CA ILE A 134 -7.35 -3.87 0.42
C ILE A 134 -8.67 -4.38 0.99
N ASN A 135 -9.81 -3.98 0.42
CA ASN A 135 -11.12 -4.40 0.90
C ASN A 135 -11.38 -5.88 0.60
N ASP A 136 -11.04 -6.36 -0.60
CA ASP A 136 -11.14 -7.77 -0.97
C ASP A 136 -10.31 -8.64 -0.01
N LEU A 137 -9.05 -8.29 0.23
CA LEU A 137 -8.18 -9.04 1.13
C LEU A 137 -8.65 -8.99 2.60
N LYS A 138 -9.31 -7.91 3.02
CA LYS A 138 -9.94 -7.84 4.35
C LYS A 138 -11.16 -8.74 4.43
N MET A 139 -11.96 -8.83 3.37
CA MET A 139 -13.09 -9.75 3.28
C MET A 139 -12.62 -11.20 3.36
N ASP A 140 -11.63 -11.59 2.56
CA ASP A 140 -11.04 -12.94 2.59
C ASP A 140 -10.49 -13.30 3.98
N LEU A 141 -9.82 -12.36 4.64
CA LEU A 141 -9.31 -12.56 6.00
C LEU A 141 -10.47 -12.77 7.00
N LYS A 142 -11.57 -12.01 6.85
CA LYS A 142 -12.74 -12.11 7.72
C LYS A 142 -13.46 -13.46 7.53
N GLU A 143 -13.56 -13.96 6.32
CA GLU A 143 -14.14 -15.28 6.02
C GLU A 143 -13.31 -16.43 6.61
N LYS A 144 -11.98 -16.40 6.46
CA LYS A 144 -11.10 -17.43 7.04
C LYS A 144 -11.22 -17.53 8.55
N ILE A 145 -11.23 -16.39 9.25
CA ILE A 145 -11.41 -16.33 10.71
C ILE A 145 -12.76 -16.94 11.13
N SER A 146 -13.81 -16.82 10.31
CA SER A 146 -15.13 -17.40 10.63
C SER A 146 -15.19 -18.92 10.51
N LEU A 147 -14.27 -19.53 9.73
CA LEU A 147 -14.18 -20.98 9.50
C LEU A 147 -13.21 -21.67 10.48
N GLU A 148 -12.18 -20.97 10.95
CA GLU A 148 -11.13 -21.48 11.84
C GLU A 148 -11.45 -21.20 13.32
N GLU A 149 -12.28 -22.07 13.90
CA GLU A 149 -12.38 -22.45 15.33
C GLU A 149 -12.74 -21.45 16.45
N VAL A 150 -13.82 -21.83 17.15
CA VAL A 150 -13.76 -22.01 18.62
C VAL A 150 -14.24 -23.44 18.95
N GLY A 151 -13.30 -24.33 19.29
CA GLY A 151 -13.56 -25.60 19.98
C GLY A 151 -14.35 -26.68 19.23
N GLY A 152 -14.00 -26.97 17.97
CA GLY A 152 -14.54 -28.14 17.23
C GLY A 152 -16.02 -28.04 16.82
N LYS A 153 -16.67 -26.88 17.00
CA LYS A 153 -18.03 -26.62 16.53
C LYS A 153 -18.01 -25.70 15.31
N GLN A 154 -18.63 -26.14 14.21
CA GLN A 154 -18.91 -25.30 13.06
C GLN A 154 -20.00 -24.29 13.44
N PHE A 155 -19.60 -23.06 13.78
CA PHE A 155 -20.55 -21.97 13.97
C PHE A 155 -20.74 -21.24 12.64
N LYS A 156 -21.99 -21.17 12.15
CA LYS A 156 -22.37 -20.23 11.09
C LYS A 156 -22.39 -18.84 11.71
N ILE A 157 -21.22 -18.22 11.81
CA ILE A 157 -21.06 -16.89 12.38
C ILE A 157 -21.71 -15.88 11.43
N ARG A 158 -22.98 -15.50 11.70
CA ARG A 158 -23.57 -14.28 11.11
C ARG A 158 -22.94 -13.09 11.85
N ILE A 159 -21.84 -12.55 11.33
CA ILE A 159 -21.28 -11.28 11.82
C ILE A 159 -21.49 -10.19 10.77
N VAL A 160 -22.51 -9.38 11.07
CA VAL A 160 -22.70 -8.00 10.63
C VAL A 160 -21.34 -7.28 10.70
N GLU A 161 -20.94 -6.61 9.63
CA GLU A 161 -19.75 -5.76 9.61
C GLU A 161 -19.67 -4.92 10.90
N PRO A 162 -18.53 -4.91 11.63
CA PRO A 162 -18.32 -3.81 12.53
C PRO A 162 -18.20 -2.59 11.61
N ASN A 163 -19.25 -1.77 11.57
CA ASN A 163 -19.25 -0.40 11.09
C ASN A 163 -18.24 0.42 11.94
N CYS A 164 -16.97 0.04 11.94
CA CYS A 164 -15.93 0.48 12.87
C CYS A 164 -15.36 1.85 12.46
N ASN A 165 -16.25 2.79 12.17
CA ASN A 165 -16.05 4.18 12.55
C ASN A 165 -16.71 4.49 13.91
N LYS A 166 -17.71 3.71 14.36
CA LYS A 166 -18.48 4.02 15.58
C LYS A 166 -17.71 3.76 16.89
N GLU A 167 -16.97 2.67 17.01
CA GLU A 167 -16.12 2.38 18.19
C GLU A 167 -14.92 3.35 18.29
N ALA A 168 -14.40 3.78 17.14
CA ALA A 168 -13.32 4.77 17.07
C ALA A 168 -13.75 6.13 17.62
N VAL A 169 -15.02 6.53 17.44
CA VAL A 169 -15.56 7.80 17.97
C VAL A 169 -15.55 7.84 19.50
N LEU A 170 -15.92 6.75 20.17
CA LEU A 170 -15.92 6.66 21.63
C LEU A 170 -14.49 6.71 22.20
N THR A 171 -13.58 5.96 21.57
CA THR A 171 -12.15 5.96 21.96
C THR A 171 -11.46 7.29 21.66
N HIS A 172 -11.81 7.98 20.57
CA HIS A 172 -11.31 9.33 20.28
C HIS A 172 -11.89 10.39 21.22
N TYR A 173 -13.15 10.30 21.63
CA TYR A 173 -13.76 11.20 22.62
C TYR A 173 -13.11 11.05 24.00
N LEU A 174 -12.94 9.81 24.50
CA LEU A 174 -12.33 9.54 25.80
C LEU A 174 -10.87 9.98 25.87
N HIS A 175 -10.07 9.71 24.82
CA HIS A 175 -8.66 10.12 24.78
C HIS A 175 -8.46 11.64 24.64
N ASN A 176 -9.40 12.34 23.99
CA ASN A 176 -9.31 13.80 23.80
C ASN A 176 -10.11 14.62 24.81
N ASN A 177 -10.62 14.03 25.90
CA ASN A 177 -11.51 14.74 26.84
C ASN A 177 -10.88 15.98 27.51
N LYS A 178 -9.53 16.11 27.49
CA LYS A 178 -8.80 17.28 27.98
C LYS A 178 -8.45 18.33 26.91
N ASN A 179 -8.66 18.02 25.63
CA ASN A 179 -8.39 18.91 24.50
C ASN A 179 -9.72 19.26 23.81
N GLY A 180 -9.97 20.54 23.50
CA GLY A 180 -11.25 21.03 22.96
C GLY A 180 -11.79 20.36 21.69
N VAL A 181 -10.99 19.49 21.06
CA VAL A 181 -11.35 18.61 19.93
C VAL A 181 -12.44 17.58 20.31
N SER A 182 -12.62 17.28 21.61
CA SER A 182 -13.64 16.34 22.09
C SER A 182 -15.08 16.78 21.79
N GLN A 183 -15.34 18.08 21.64
CA GLN A 183 -16.69 18.59 21.39
C GLN A 183 -17.27 18.09 20.05
N PHE A 184 -16.43 17.89 19.03
CA PHE A 184 -16.85 17.41 17.72
C PHE A 184 -17.34 15.96 17.73
N TYR A 185 -16.85 15.15 18.66
CA TYR A 185 -17.18 13.72 18.76
C TYR A 185 -18.23 13.42 19.85
N LYS A 186 -18.60 14.43 20.66
CA LYS A 186 -19.46 14.25 21.84
C LYS A 186 -20.87 13.77 21.50
N LYS A 187 -21.51 14.36 20.48
CA LYS A 187 -22.90 14.00 20.09
C LYS A 187 -22.97 12.56 19.58
N ASP A 188 -22.03 12.17 18.74
CA ASP A 188 -21.97 10.83 18.17
C ASP A 188 -21.59 9.77 19.22
N ALA A 189 -20.69 10.11 20.16
CA ALA A 189 -20.36 9.25 21.29
C ALA A 189 -21.57 9.01 22.22
N ILE A 190 -22.35 10.04 22.55
CA ILE A 190 -23.55 9.89 23.41
C ILE A 190 -24.61 9.03 22.72
N LYS A 191 -24.88 9.29 21.43
CA LYS A 191 -25.84 8.49 20.65
C LYS A 191 -25.45 7.02 20.63
N TYR A 192 -24.17 6.73 20.37
CA TYR A 192 -23.65 5.37 20.36
C TYR A 192 -23.69 4.69 21.74
N THR A 193 -23.41 5.44 22.81
CA THR A 193 -23.47 4.90 24.17
C THR A 193 -24.90 4.53 24.58
N LYS A 194 -25.89 5.32 24.16
CA LYS A 194 -27.32 4.99 24.36
C LYS A 194 -27.73 3.74 23.58
N GLU A 195 -27.33 3.64 22.31
CA GLU A 195 -27.56 2.45 21.48
C GLU A 195 -26.96 1.17 22.10
N ILE A 196 -25.77 1.26 22.73
CA ILE A 196 -25.16 0.12 23.44
C ILE A 196 -25.92 -0.23 24.72
N LEU A 197 -26.37 0.77 25.49
CA LEU A 197 -27.05 0.55 26.76
C LEU A 197 -28.42 -0.08 26.56
N GLU A 198 -29.21 0.39 25.59
CA GLU A 198 -30.51 -0.21 25.22
C GLU A 198 -30.35 -1.65 24.71
N TYR A 199 -29.24 -1.96 24.05
CA TYR A 199 -28.96 -3.32 23.57
C TYR A 199 -28.50 -4.27 24.69
N LYS A 200 -27.76 -3.76 25.70
CA LYS A 200 -27.26 -4.57 26.82
C LYS A 200 -28.24 -4.71 27.98
N TYR A 201 -29.14 -3.74 28.14
CA TYR A 201 -30.14 -3.68 29.20
C TYR A 201 -31.48 -3.28 28.58
N PRO A 202 -32.22 -4.25 27.99
CA PRO A 202 -33.55 -4.00 27.45
C PRO A 202 -34.59 -3.68 28.53
#